data_AF-A0A8W8P385-F1
#
_entry.id   AF-A0A8W8P385-F1
#
_cell.length_a   1.000
_cell.length_b   1.000
_cell.length_c   1.000
_cell.angle_alpha   90.00
_cell.angle_beta   90.00
_cell.angle_gamma   90.00
#
_symmetry.space_group_name_H-M   'P 1'
#
loop_
_entity.id
_entity.type
_entity.pdbx_description
1 polymer ?
#
loop_
_entity_poly.entity_id
_entity_poly.type
_entity_poly.pdbx_seq_one_letter_code
_entity_poly.pdbx_strand_id
1 'polypeptide(L)'
;MEGERVINNNNCHNGALLGAQGPCEINNDECQNDPCLNGATCTNTPGTFNCTCDAGWTGIICNGDINECLDNPCHNGGTCSNNAGSFTCTCADGFTGALCNEVLPNITLGKPATQSSTLPGYNAAYAVDGNRETNIHVHKCTHTAGGDSNPWWRVDLQAVYSITSVRILNRGIDQYGDMSFRLQDVTVTVGLTESDVNTPCGFFVGPGTASQLVVIDCPTSTQGRFVKISKTTEFLALCEVDVFGVPV
;
A
#
# COMPACT_ATOMS: atom_id res chain seq x y z
N MET A 1 -50.34 0.07 43.29
CA MET A 1 -50.00 1.21 42.43
C MET A 1 -49.45 2.28 43.35
N GLU A 2 -48.14 2.33 43.57
CA GLU A 2 -47.52 3.56 44.05
C GLU A 2 -46.29 3.82 43.19
N GLY A 3 -46.24 5.05 42.67
CA GLY A 3 -45.14 5.52 41.87
C GLY A 3 -43.93 5.80 42.74
N GLU A 4 -42.78 5.31 42.32
CA GLU A 4 -41.52 5.66 42.96
C GLU A 4 -41.10 7.08 42.57
N ARG A 5 -41.09 7.95 43.57
CA ARG A 5 -40.39 9.24 43.54
C ARG A 5 -38.90 8.98 43.73
N VAL A 6 -38.09 9.40 42.76
CA VAL A 6 -36.63 9.47 42.87
C VAL A 6 -36.26 10.58 43.85
N ILE A 7 -35.45 10.30 44.88
CA ILE A 7 -35.05 11.26 45.92
C ILE A 7 -33.56 11.64 45.73
N ASN A 8 -33.26 12.95 45.83
CA ASN A 8 -31.94 13.55 45.56
C ASN A 8 -30.92 13.42 46.72
N ASN A 9 -29.65 13.51 46.31
CA ASN A 9 -28.41 12.96 46.89
C ASN A 9 -27.81 13.62 48.15
N ASN A 10 -28.49 14.53 48.85
CA ASN A 10 -27.83 15.38 49.87
C ASN A 10 -27.94 14.92 51.34
N ASN A 11 -28.52 13.75 51.65
CA ASN A 11 -28.77 13.34 53.05
C ASN A 11 -28.30 11.91 53.41
N CYS A 12 -27.45 11.28 52.61
CA CYS A 12 -26.89 9.96 52.93
C CYS A 12 -25.53 10.10 53.61
N HIS A 13 -25.50 10.11 54.94
CA HIS A 13 -24.27 9.99 55.72
C HIS A 13 -24.35 8.75 56.62
N ASN A 14 -23.38 7.84 56.51
CA ASN A 14 -23.30 6.59 57.27
C ASN A 14 -24.55 5.68 57.18
N GLY A 15 -25.13 5.57 55.98
CA GLY A 15 -26.00 4.45 55.63
C GLY A 15 -27.40 4.45 56.25
N ALA A 16 -27.96 5.59 56.68
CA ALA A 16 -29.38 5.66 57.04
C ALA A 16 -29.99 7.04 56.79
N LEU A 17 -31.06 7.09 55.98
CA LEU A 17 -32.07 8.15 56.04
C LEU A 17 -33.07 7.80 57.14
N LEU A 18 -33.35 8.75 58.03
CA LEU A 18 -34.44 8.66 59.00
C LEU A 18 -35.79 8.55 58.24
N GLY A 19 -36.38 7.36 58.23
CA GLY A 19 -37.82 7.19 58.04
C GLY A 19 -38.34 6.52 56.77
N ALA A 20 -37.53 5.83 55.96
CA ALA A 20 -38.04 5.03 54.83
C ALA A 20 -37.75 3.51 55.01
N GLN A 21 -38.78 2.68 54.85
CA GLN A 21 -38.68 1.22 54.89
C GLN A 21 -38.13 0.69 53.55
N GLY A 22 -36.82 0.57 53.46
CA GLY A 22 -36.11 -0.09 52.37
C GLY A 22 -34.60 0.06 52.57
N PRO A 23 -33.77 -0.89 52.11
CA PRO A 23 -32.33 -0.68 52.10
C PRO A 23 -32.04 0.58 51.28
N CYS A 24 -31.28 1.52 51.83
CA CYS A 24 -30.71 2.61 51.04
C CYS A 24 -29.71 1.97 50.08
N GLU A 25 -30.14 1.65 48.86
CA GLU A 25 -29.21 1.37 47.78
C GLU A 25 -28.46 2.68 47.52
N ILE A 26 -27.24 2.77 48.03
CA ILE A 26 -26.32 3.84 47.66
C ILE A 26 -26.06 3.61 46.17
N ASN A 27 -26.79 4.31 45.30
CA ASN A 27 -26.44 4.41 43.89
C ASN A 27 -25.20 5.31 43.81
N ASN A 28 -24.07 4.73 44.18
CA ASN A 28 -22.77 5.35 43.96
C ASN A 28 -22.62 5.53 42.46
N ASP A 29 -22.10 6.66 42.01
CA ASP A 29 -21.84 6.81 40.59
C ASP A 29 -20.57 6.03 40.25
N GLU A 30 -20.74 4.78 39.81
CA GLU A 30 -19.63 3.88 39.48
C GLU A 30 -18.81 4.39 38.28
N CYS A 31 -19.30 5.37 37.51
CA CYS A 31 -18.56 6.00 36.43
C CYS A 31 -17.57 7.08 36.89
N GLN A 32 -17.59 7.51 38.16
CA GLN A 32 -16.71 8.60 38.66
C GLN A 32 -15.21 8.31 38.56
N ASN A 33 -14.81 7.04 38.42
CA ASN A 33 -13.41 6.64 38.29
C ASN A 33 -13.02 6.23 36.86
N ASP A 34 -13.85 6.59 35.86
CA ASP A 34 -13.63 6.26 34.44
C ASP A 34 -13.28 4.77 34.22
N PRO A 35 -14.13 3.83 34.67
CA PRO A 35 -13.80 2.40 34.62
C PRO A 35 -13.74 1.84 33.19
N CYS A 36 -14.33 2.52 32.21
CA CYS A 36 -14.36 2.12 30.81
C CYS A 36 -13.08 2.57 30.09
N LEU A 37 -12.43 1.65 29.39
CA LEU A 37 -11.17 1.91 28.69
C LEU A 37 -11.39 2.24 27.21
N ASN A 38 -10.32 2.70 26.56
CA ASN A 38 -10.24 2.86 25.10
C ASN A 38 -11.33 3.74 24.47
N GLY A 39 -11.70 4.83 25.14
CA GLY A 39 -12.68 5.80 24.64
C GLY A 39 -14.15 5.43 24.90
N ALA A 40 -14.40 4.25 25.47
CA ALA A 40 -15.74 3.76 25.73
C ALA A 40 -16.56 4.68 26.66
N THR A 41 -17.87 4.73 26.40
CA THR A 41 -18.81 5.54 27.18
C THR A 41 -19.33 4.78 28.39
N CYS A 42 -19.09 5.33 29.59
CA CYS A 42 -19.63 4.77 30.84
C CYS A 42 -21.06 5.25 31.10
N THR A 43 -21.95 4.32 31.44
CA THR A 43 -23.31 4.60 31.91
C THR A 43 -23.50 4.01 33.30
N ASN A 44 -23.80 4.86 34.28
CA ASN A 44 -24.08 4.43 35.65
C ASN A 44 -25.43 3.71 35.72
N THR A 45 -25.50 2.60 36.45
CA THR A 45 -26.72 1.80 36.64
C THR A 45 -26.88 1.43 38.11
N PRO A 46 -28.08 1.07 38.61
CA PRO A 46 -28.23 0.75 40.03
C PRO A 46 -27.32 -0.43 40.46
N GLY A 47 -26.32 -0.12 41.31
CA GLY A 47 -25.39 -1.09 41.89
C GLY A 47 -24.27 -1.57 40.96
N THR A 48 -24.10 -0.96 39.77
CA THR A 48 -23.03 -1.31 38.82
C THR A 48 -22.92 -0.26 37.68
N PHE A 49 -22.00 -0.47 36.75
CA PHE A 49 -21.86 0.37 35.55
C PHE A 49 -21.94 -0.49 34.28
N ASN A 50 -22.23 0.16 33.15
CA ASN A 50 -22.15 -0.45 31.83
C ASN A 50 -21.23 0.40 30.93
N CYS A 51 -20.29 -0.26 30.26
CA CYS A 51 -19.45 0.36 29.25
C CYS A 51 -19.99 0.06 27.86
N THR A 52 -20.27 1.11 27.08
CA THR A 52 -20.52 0.98 25.65
C THR A 52 -19.19 1.13 24.93
N CYS A 53 -18.65 0.03 24.42
CA CYS A 53 -17.36 0.01 23.75
C CYS A 53 -17.42 0.71 22.39
N ASP A 54 -16.37 1.48 22.09
CA ASP A 54 -16.14 1.99 20.75
C ASP A 54 -15.83 0.85 19.76
N ALA A 55 -15.94 1.14 18.47
CA ALA A 55 -15.62 0.17 17.42
C ALA A 55 -14.20 -0.38 17.59
N GLY A 56 -14.02 -1.69 17.38
CA GLY A 56 -12.74 -2.37 17.56
C GLY A 56 -12.47 -2.87 18.99
N TRP A 57 -13.33 -2.56 19.96
CA TRP A 57 -13.15 -2.97 21.35
C TRP A 57 -14.29 -3.85 21.89
N THR A 58 -13.96 -4.70 22.85
CA THR A 58 -14.88 -5.65 23.50
C THR A 58 -14.54 -5.86 24.98
N GLY A 59 -15.41 -6.57 25.69
CA GLY A 59 -15.29 -6.84 27.12
C GLY A 59 -16.07 -5.87 28.00
N ILE A 60 -16.23 -6.23 29.28
CA ILE A 60 -17.07 -5.50 30.25
C ILE A 60 -16.60 -4.06 30.43
N ILE A 61 -15.29 -3.84 30.39
CA ILE A 61 -14.67 -2.52 30.52
C ILE A 61 -13.97 -2.07 29.22
N CYS A 62 -14.28 -2.72 28.09
CA CYS A 62 -13.74 -2.41 26.77
C CYS A 62 -12.20 -2.54 26.67
N ASN A 63 -11.61 -3.44 27.44
CA ASN A 63 -10.17 -3.70 27.45
C ASN A 63 -9.72 -4.77 26.46
N GLY A 64 -10.66 -5.48 25.84
CA GLY A 64 -10.37 -6.51 24.84
C GLY A 64 -10.33 -5.91 23.44
N ASP A 65 -9.26 -6.18 22.72
CA ASP A 65 -9.12 -5.83 21.31
C ASP A 65 -9.89 -6.83 20.43
N ILE A 66 -10.68 -6.33 19.47
CA ILE A 66 -11.31 -7.17 18.45
C ILE A 66 -10.27 -7.44 17.36
N ASN A 67 -10.11 -8.70 16.97
CA ASN A 67 -9.25 -9.04 15.84
C ASN A 67 -10.05 -9.01 14.53
N GLU A 68 -10.06 -7.87 13.83
CA GLU A 68 -10.83 -7.74 12.57
C GLU A 68 -10.28 -8.61 11.45
N CYS A 69 -9.03 -9.08 11.54
CA CYS A 69 -8.43 -9.94 10.52
C CYS A 69 -9.08 -11.33 10.45
N LEU A 70 -9.83 -11.76 11.46
CA LEU A 70 -10.57 -13.03 11.42
C LEU A 70 -11.66 -13.05 10.33
N ASP A 71 -12.17 -11.88 9.95
CA ASP A 71 -13.18 -11.73 8.90
C ASP A 71 -12.59 -11.62 7.49
N ASN A 72 -11.25 -11.67 7.36
CA ASN A 72 -10.51 -11.50 6.10
C ASN A 72 -10.91 -10.22 5.31
N PRO A 73 -10.78 -9.03 5.91
CA PRO A 73 -11.25 -7.78 5.29
C PRO A 73 -10.40 -7.31 4.10
N CYS A 74 -9.17 -7.81 3.95
CA CYS A 74 -8.27 -7.41 2.88
C CYS A 74 -8.53 -8.22 1.60
N HIS A 75 -8.85 -7.51 0.51
CA HIS A 75 -9.16 -8.11 -0.78
C HIS A 75 -7.90 -8.40 -1.63
N ASN A 76 -8.10 -9.13 -2.73
CA ASN A 76 -7.11 -9.33 -3.79
C ASN A 76 -5.74 -9.86 -3.32
N GLY A 77 -5.75 -10.72 -2.29
CA GLY A 77 -4.52 -11.29 -1.72
C GLY A 77 -3.77 -10.35 -0.79
N GLY A 78 -4.38 -9.25 -0.34
CA GLY A 78 -3.83 -8.38 0.69
C GLY A 78 -3.64 -9.11 2.02
N THR A 79 -2.57 -8.76 2.73
CA THR A 79 -2.28 -9.28 4.07
C THR A 79 -2.89 -8.38 5.13
N CYS A 80 -3.70 -8.95 6.03
CA CYS A 80 -4.27 -8.22 7.16
C CYS A 80 -3.32 -8.21 8.36
N SER A 81 -3.15 -7.05 9.00
CA SER A 81 -2.50 -6.89 10.30
C SER A 81 -3.47 -6.27 11.28
N ASN A 82 -3.70 -6.97 12.39
CA ASN A 82 -4.53 -6.50 13.48
C ASN A 82 -3.77 -5.49 14.35
N ASN A 83 -4.43 -4.40 14.72
CA ASN A 83 -3.90 -3.34 15.56
C ASN A 83 -4.87 -3.07 16.71
N ALA A 84 -4.44 -2.35 17.75
CA ALA A 84 -5.33 -1.99 18.84
C ALA A 84 -6.51 -1.13 18.35
N GLY A 85 -7.73 -1.68 18.44
CA GLY A 85 -9.00 -1.06 18.03
C GLY A 85 -9.17 -0.88 16.53
N SER A 86 -8.35 -1.52 15.69
CA SER A 86 -8.41 -1.36 14.23
C SER A 86 -7.57 -2.41 13.48
N PHE A 87 -7.57 -2.37 12.16
CA PHE A 87 -6.69 -3.19 11.33
C PHE A 87 -6.12 -2.39 10.16
N THR A 88 -5.08 -2.94 9.54
CA THR A 88 -4.48 -2.39 8.32
C THR A 88 -4.26 -3.50 7.30
N CYS A 89 -4.54 -3.21 6.03
CA CYS A 89 -4.25 -4.10 4.92
C CYS A 89 -2.96 -3.67 4.21
N THR A 90 -2.05 -4.62 4.03
CA THR A 90 -0.93 -4.50 3.09
C THR A 90 -1.32 -5.14 1.78
N CYS A 91 -1.51 -4.33 0.74
CA CYS A 91 -2.03 -4.81 -0.54
C CYS A 91 -1.01 -5.62 -1.33
N ALA A 92 -1.52 -6.64 -2.01
CA ALA A 92 -0.74 -7.35 -3.00
C ALA A 92 -0.40 -6.43 -4.19
N ASP A 93 0.61 -6.86 -4.94
CA ASP A 93 1.11 -6.13 -6.10
C ASP A 93 0.01 -5.80 -7.12
N GLY A 94 -0.12 -4.51 -7.46
CA GLY A 94 -1.12 -4.03 -8.43
C GLY A 94 -2.47 -3.68 -7.82
N PHE A 95 -2.59 -3.70 -6.49
CA PHE A 95 -3.78 -3.27 -5.77
C PHE A 95 -3.48 -2.15 -4.77
N THR A 96 -4.49 -1.35 -4.45
CA THR A 96 -4.43 -0.23 -3.53
C THR A 96 -5.77 -0.03 -2.80
N GLY A 97 -5.85 1.02 -1.98
CA GLY A 97 -6.99 1.30 -1.11
C GLY A 97 -6.88 0.63 0.26
N ALA A 98 -7.67 1.11 1.23
CA ALA A 98 -7.61 0.65 2.62
C ALA A 98 -7.91 -0.86 2.79
N LEU A 99 -8.70 -1.43 1.86
CA LEU A 99 -9.08 -2.84 1.83
C LEU A 99 -8.52 -3.57 0.61
N CYS A 100 -7.59 -2.97 -0.14
CA CYS A 100 -6.97 -3.58 -1.33
C CYS A 100 -7.97 -3.95 -2.45
N ASN A 101 -9.10 -3.25 -2.51
CA ASN A 101 -10.17 -3.46 -3.48
C ASN A 101 -10.00 -2.63 -4.77
N GLU A 102 -9.06 -1.70 -4.80
CA GLU A 102 -8.79 -0.84 -5.95
C GLU A 102 -7.61 -1.40 -6.77
N VAL A 103 -7.72 -1.36 -8.09
CA VAL A 103 -6.61 -1.73 -8.98
C VAL A 103 -5.69 -0.52 -9.14
N LEU A 104 -4.39 -0.70 -8.90
CA LEU A 104 -3.38 0.33 -9.16
C LEU A 104 -3.01 0.26 -10.65
N PRO A 105 -3.39 1.27 -11.46
CA PRO A 105 -3.19 1.19 -12.91
C PRO A 105 -1.71 1.30 -13.27
N ASN A 106 -1.27 0.53 -14.27
CA ASN A 106 0.01 0.80 -14.92
C ASN A 106 -0.11 2.12 -15.71
N ILE A 107 0.62 3.15 -15.26
CA ILE A 107 0.54 4.49 -15.86
C ILE A 107 1.43 4.66 -17.12
N THR A 108 2.28 3.68 -17.46
CA THR A 108 3.08 3.71 -18.70
C THR A 108 2.34 3.18 -19.92
N LEU A 109 1.23 2.46 -19.74
CA LEU A 109 0.55 1.77 -20.84
C LEU A 109 0.20 2.73 -22.00
N GLY A 110 0.74 2.44 -23.18
CA GLY A 110 0.58 3.19 -24.41
C GLY A 110 1.27 4.56 -24.43
N LYS A 111 2.13 4.87 -23.46
CA LYS A 111 2.81 6.17 -23.36
C LYS A 111 3.99 6.30 -24.33
N PRO A 112 4.35 7.53 -24.76
CA PRO A 112 5.52 7.74 -25.60
C PRO A 112 6.81 7.27 -24.91
N ALA A 113 7.52 6.35 -25.55
CA ALA A 113 8.80 5.84 -25.07
C ALA A 113 9.91 6.07 -26.10
N THR A 114 11.12 6.27 -25.59
CA THR A 114 12.35 6.54 -26.34
C THR A 114 13.52 5.77 -25.71
N GLN A 115 14.59 5.56 -26.46
CA GLN A 115 15.78 4.86 -25.98
C GLN A 115 17.04 5.44 -26.63
N SER A 116 18.21 5.20 -26.03
CA SER A 116 19.50 5.75 -26.44
C SER A 116 19.83 5.48 -27.90
N SER A 117 19.58 4.25 -28.34
CA SER A 117 19.77 3.79 -29.71
C SER A 117 18.81 2.62 -29.97
N THR A 118 18.58 2.25 -31.24
CA THR A 118 17.58 1.24 -31.57
C THR A 118 18.15 0.21 -32.54
N LEU A 119 18.16 -1.06 -32.12
CA LEU A 119 18.37 -2.16 -33.04
C LEU A 119 17.18 -2.20 -34.01
N PRO A 120 17.37 -2.29 -35.34
CA PRO A 120 16.27 -2.26 -36.29
C PRO A 120 15.18 -3.27 -35.96
N GLY A 121 13.96 -2.76 -35.73
CA GLY A 121 12.80 -3.56 -35.39
C GLY A 121 12.53 -3.77 -33.90
N TYR A 122 13.30 -3.17 -32.99
CA TYR A 122 13.15 -3.30 -31.52
C TYR A 122 12.87 -1.93 -30.86
N ASN A 123 11.70 -1.37 -31.16
CA ASN A 123 11.30 -0.02 -30.76
C ASN A 123 11.08 0.10 -29.25
N ALA A 124 11.39 1.26 -28.68
CA ALA A 124 11.17 1.58 -27.26
C ALA A 124 9.72 1.41 -26.79
N ALA A 125 8.74 1.62 -27.68
CA ALA A 125 7.32 1.52 -27.37
C ALA A 125 6.86 0.10 -27.01
N TYR A 126 7.64 -0.93 -27.32
CA TYR A 126 7.28 -2.30 -26.96
C TYR A 126 7.34 -2.59 -25.47
N ALA A 127 8.07 -1.80 -24.68
CA ALA A 127 8.07 -1.94 -23.22
C ALA A 127 6.84 -1.32 -22.53
N VAL A 128 5.88 -0.79 -23.29
CA VAL A 128 4.71 -0.09 -22.75
C VAL A 128 3.45 -0.44 -23.52
N ASP A 129 3.44 -1.56 -24.23
CA ASP A 129 2.29 -1.94 -25.07
C ASP A 129 1.33 -2.91 -24.38
N GLY A 130 1.64 -3.32 -23.15
CA GLY A 130 0.82 -4.21 -22.33
C GLY A 130 1.02 -5.70 -22.64
N ASN A 131 1.92 -6.05 -23.57
CA ASN A 131 2.21 -7.44 -23.88
C ASN A 131 3.38 -7.96 -23.03
N ARG A 132 3.15 -9.09 -22.36
CA ARG A 132 4.11 -9.70 -21.42
C ARG A 132 4.80 -10.94 -21.96
N GLU A 133 4.71 -11.19 -23.27
CA GLU A 133 5.51 -12.23 -23.90
C GLU A 133 7.00 -11.87 -23.81
N THR A 134 7.80 -12.77 -23.24
CA THR A 134 9.21 -12.52 -22.91
C THR A 134 10.18 -13.12 -23.92
N ASN A 135 9.69 -13.95 -24.85
CA ASN A 135 10.47 -14.41 -25.99
C ASN A 135 10.56 -13.29 -27.03
N ILE A 136 11.77 -12.72 -27.15
CA ILE A 136 12.04 -11.55 -27.98
C ILE A 136 11.76 -11.77 -29.48
N HIS A 137 11.64 -13.02 -29.93
CA HIS A 137 11.36 -13.38 -31.33
C HIS A 137 9.87 -13.60 -31.60
N VAL A 138 9.04 -13.75 -30.56
CA VAL A 138 7.59 -13.88 -30.66
C VAL A 138 6.94 -12.51 -30.48
N HIS A 139 7.26 -11.85 -29.38
CA HIS A 139 6.88 -10.48 -29.11
C HIS A 139 8.16 -9.66 -28.92
N LYS A 140 8.26 -8.57 -29.67
CA LYS A 140 9.50 -7.84 -29.77
C LYS A 140 9.70 -7.01 -28.52
N CYS A 141 10.45 -7.49 -27.54
CA CYS A 141 10.93 -6.62 -26.46
C CYS A 141 11.72 -5.43 -27.03
N THR A 142 11.96 -4.39 -26.24
CA THR A 142 12.90 -3.32 -26.64
C THR A 142 14.32 -3.88 -26.79
N HIS A 143 15.16 -3.21 -27.57
CA HIS A 143 16.58 -3.55 -27.67
C HIS A 143 17.39 -2.35 -28.18
N THR A 144 18.38 -1.91 -27.41
CA THR A 144 19.31 -0.87 -27.87
C THR A 144 20.24 -1.37 -28.96
N ALA A 145 20.76 -0.50 -29.81
CA ALA A 145 21.78 -0.89 -30.77
C ALA A 145 23.13 -1.17 -30.07
N GLY A 146 24.07 -1.77 -30.79
CA GLY A 146 25.42 -1.97 -30.30
C GLY A 146 26.24 -0.68 -30.33
N GLY A 147 27.08 -0.47 -29.30
CA GLY A 147 28.01 0.65 -29.22
C GLY A 147 27.64 1.73 -28.20
N ASP A 148 26.49 1.61 -27.53
CA ASP A 148 26.15 2.52 -26.43
C ASP A 148 27.07 2.29 -25.24
N SER A 149 27.73 3.35 -24.77
CA SER A 149 28.51 3.30 -23.54
C SER A 149 27.63 3.36 -22.28
N ASN A 150 26.40 3.89 -22.41
CA ASN A 150 25.41 4.02 -21.33
C ASN A 150 24.01 3.86 -21.94
N PRO A 151 23.58 2.64 -22.27
CA PRO A 151 22.27 2.41 -22.87
C PRO A 151 21.17 2.82 -21.89
N TRP A 152 20.10 3.41 -22.43
CA TRP A 152 18.94 3.81 -21.62
C TRP A 152 17.63 3.68 -22.40
N TRP A 153 16.55 3.52 -21.66
CA TRP A 153 15.18 3.59 -22.10
C TRP A 153 14.42 4.59 -21.22
N ARG A 154 13.46 5.32 -21.78
CA ARG A 154 12.69 6.34 -21.04
C ARG A 154 11.27 6.46 -21.58
N VAL A 155 10.32 6.64 -20.67
CA VAL A 155 8.92 6.94 -20.98
C VAL A 155 8.54 8.36 -20.52
N ASP A 156 7.70 9.03 -21.32
CA ASP A 156 6.99 10.24 -20.95
C ASP A 156 5.56 9.88 -20.48
N LEU A 157 5.30 10.00 -19.19
CA LEU A 157 3.99 9.70 -18.58
C LEU A 157 2.90 10.72 -18.96
N GLN A 158 3.28 11.83 -19.61
CA GLN A 158 2.41 12.94 -20.06
C GLN A 158 1.78 13.78 -18.95
N ALA A 159 1.94 13.39 -17.68
CA ALA A 159 1.56 14.15 -16.49
C ALA A 159 2.56 13.86 -15.36
N VAL A 160 2.49 14.63 -14.28
CA VAL A 160 3.32 14.42 -13.08
C VAL A 160 2.60 13.46 -12.14
N TYR A 161 3.34 12.46 -11.65
CA TYR A 161 2.86 11.46 -10.70
C TYR A 161 3.77 11.42 -9.49
N SER A 162 3.20 11.09 -8.33
CA SER A 162 3.95 10.55 -7.18
C SER A 162 4.15 9.07 -7.43
N ILE A 163 5.36 8.71 -7.85
CA ILE A 163 5.71 7.36 -8.32
C ILE A 163 6.07 6.51 -7.12
N THR A 164 5.40 5.37 -6.97
CA THR A 164 5.61 4.45 -5.84
C THR A 164 6.52 3.29 -6.22
N SER A 165 6.41 2.77 -7.44
CA SER A 165 7.28 1.68 -7.89
C SER A 165 7.36 1.59 -9.41
N VAL A 166 8.44 0.97 -9.89
CA VAL A 166 8.69 0.62 -11.28
C VAL A 166 8.97 -0.87 -11.36
N ARG A 167 8.30 -1.57 -12.28
CA ARG A 167 8.53 -2.98 -12.54
C ARG A 167 9.10 -3.17 -13.93
N ILE A 168 10.10 -4.04 -14.04
CA ILE A 168 10.80 -4.34 -15.28
C ILE A 168 10.66 -5.84 -15.55
N LEU A 169 9.99 -6.18 -16.64
CA LEU A 169 9.89 -7.55 -17.13
C LEU A 169 11.09 -7.86 -18.04
N ASN A 170 11.94 -8.76 -17.57
CA ASN A 170 13.13 -9.20 -18.29
C ASN A 170 12.80 -10.14 -19.45
N ARG A 171 13.72 -10.24 -20.41
CA ARG A 171 13.68 -11.22 -21.50
C ARG A 171 13.69 -12.65 -20.95
N GLY A 172 12.95 -13.53 -21.61
CA GLY A 172 12.93 -14.97 -21.36
C GLY A 172 14.01 -15.72 -22.13
N ILE A 173 13.99 -17.05 -22.01
CA ILE A 173 14.81 -17.93 -22.84
C ILE A 173 14.18 -17.99 -24.24
N ASP A 174 15.02 -17.96 -25.28
CA ASP A 174 14.58 -18.20 -26.64
C ASP A 174 15.45 -19.23 -27.36
N GLN A 175 15.24 -19.35 -28.68
CA GLN A 175 15.91 -20.33 -29.53
C GLN A 175 17.44 -20.18 -29.58
N TYR A 176 18.00 -19.04 -29.15
CA TYR A 176 19.44 -18.81 -29.08
C TYR A 176 20.02 -18.99 -27.67
N GLY A 177 19.18 -19.41 -26.72
CA GLY A 177 19.57 -19.66 -25.33
C GLY A 177 19.16 -18.54 -24.38
N ASP A 178 19.72 -18.59 -23.17
CA ASP A 178 19.42 -17.62 -22.12
C ASP A 178 20.35 -16.40 -22.23
N MET A 179 19.76 -15.23 -22.44
CA MET A 179 20.44 -13.93 -22.44
C MET A 179 19.89 -13.00 -21.35
N SER A 180 19.06 -13.50 -20.43
CA SER A 180 18.40 -12.70 -19.39
C SER A 180 19.38 -12.09 -18.40
N PHE A 181 20.53 -12.74 -18.21
CA PHE A 181 21.61 -12.32 -17.32
C PHE A 181 22.17 -10.94 -17.67
N ARG A 182 21.95 -10.46 -18.91
CA ARG A 182 22.37 -9.13 -19.36
C ARG A 182 21.59 -8.00 -18.68
N LEU A 183 20.43 -8.28 -18.07
CA LEU A 183 19.77 -7.31 -17.21
C LEU A 183 20.51 -7.28 -15.87
N GLN A 184 21.47 -6.37 -15.74
CA GLN A 184 22.28 -6.17 -14.54
C GLN A 184 22.75 -4.72 -14.49
N ASP A 185 23.13 -4.23 -13.32
CA ASP A 185 23.58 -2.86 -13.07
C ASP A 185 22.60 -1.79 -13.60
N VAL A 186 21.30 -2.03 -13.39
CA VAL A 186 20.22 -1.16 -13.83
C VAL A 186 19.94 -0.11 -12.76
N THR A 187 19.81 1.14 -13.17
CA THR A 187 19.36 2.25 -12.34
C THR A 187 18.07 2.83 -12.90
N VAL A 188 17.10 3.08 -12.02
CA VAL A 188 15.85 3.77 -12.35
C VAL A 188 15.91 5.18 -11.78
N THR A 189 15.76 6.17 -12.65
CA THR A 189 15.65 7.57 -12.29
C THR A 189 14.34 8.18 -12.77
N VAL A 190 13.92 9.24 -12.10
CA VAL A 190 12.67 9.95 -12.32
C VAL A 190 13.00 11.44 -12.52
N GLY A 191 12.17 12.13 -13.30
CA GLY A 191 12.38 13.55 -13.61
C GLY A 191 11.10 14.28 -13.98
N LEU A 192 11.08 15.59 -13.75
CA LEU A 192 9.97 16.46 -14.16
C LEU A 192 10.10 16.91 -15.61
N THR A 193 11.32 17.00 -16.12
CA THR A 193 11.63 17.45 -17.49
C THR A 193 12.47 16.41 -18.23
N GLU A 194 12.43 16.46 -19.56
CA GLU A 194 13.15 15.50 -20.38
C GLU A 194 14.69 15.57 -20.21
N SER A 195 15.20 16.76 -19.90
CA SER A 195 16.63 17.03 -19.71
C SER A 195 17.13 16.72 -18.29
N ASP A 196 16.25 16.57 -17.30
CA ASP A 196 16.61 16.38 -15.90
C ASP A 196 15.86 15.18 -15.30
N VAL A 197 16.30 13.98 -15.67
CA VAL A 197 15.78 12.69 -15.20
C VAL A 197 16.81 12.01 -14.32
N ASN A 198 17.09 12.63 -13.16
CA ASN A 198 18.21 12.28 -12.30
C ASN A 198 17.80 11.90 -10.86
N THR A 199 16.54 12.07 -10.47
CA THR A 199 16.07 11.70 -9.12
C THR A 199 16.08 10.17 -8.98
N PRO A 200 16.88 9.58 -8.08
CA PRO A 200 16.93 8.12 -7.94
C PRO A 200 15.58 7.57 -7.44
N CYS A 201 15.03 6.59 -8.15
CA CYS A 201 13.98 5.73 -7.62
C CYS A 201 14.61 4.49 -6.98
N GLY A 202 15.52 3.81 -7.69
CA GLY A 202 16.21 2.66 -7.15
C GLY A 202 17.12 2.00 -8.17
N PHE A 203 17.64 0.82 -7.83
CA PHE A 203 18.58 0.07 -8.66
C PHE A 203 18.36 -1.43 -8.56
N PHE A 204 18.81 -2.15 -9.58
CA PHE A 204 18.87 -3.61 -9.63
C PHE A 204 20.27 -4.03 -10.07
N VAL A 205 20.99 -4.70 -9.18
CA VAL A 205 22.38 -5.12 -9.43
C VAL A 205 22.43 -6.31 -10.39
N GLY A 206 21.48 -7.25 -10.29
CA GLY A 206 21.47 -8.46 -11.11
C GLY A 206 22.48 -9.52 -10.66
N PRO A 207 22.77 -10.51 -11.54
CA PRO A 207 22.22 -10.67 -12.88
C PRO A 207 20.74 -11.07 -12.87
N GLY A 208 20.02 -10.67 -13.92
CA GLY A 208 18.62 -11.04 -14.10
C GLY A 208 18.42 -12.48 -14.56
N THR A 209 17.26 -13.06 -14.24
CA THR A 209 16.85 -14.40 -14.70
C THR A 209 15.77 -14.31 -15.78
N ALA A 210 15.57 -15.42 -16.49
CA ALA A 210 14.63 -15.49 -17.60
C ALA A 210 13.20 -15.18 -17.15
N SER A 211 12.54 -14.27 -17.86
CA SER A 211 11.17 -13.81 -17.57
C SER A 211 11.00 -13.22 -16.16
N GLN A 212 12.09 -12.80 -15.51
CA GLN A 212 12.03 -12.21 -14.18
C GLN A 212 11.28 -10.88 -14.21
N LEU A 213 10.36 -10.71 -13.26
CA LEU A 213 9.79 -9.40 -12.95
C LEU A 213 10.63 -8.77 -11.83
N VAL A 214 11.42 -7.76 -12.17
CA VAL A 214 12.19 -6.97 -11.20
C VAL A 214 11.31 -5.84 -10.69
N VAL A 215 11.13 -5.76 -9.37
CA VAL A 215 10.36 -4.70 -8.71
C VAL A 215 11.33 -3.73 -8.06
N ILE A 216 11.16 -2.44 -8.34
CA ILE A 216 11.97 -1.35 -7.78
C ILE A 216 11.01 -0.37 -7.11
N ASP A 217 11.04 -0.34 -5.78
CA ASP A 217 10.28 0.62 -4.99
C ASP A 217 10.97 1.98 -4.99
N CYS A 218 10.19 3.03 -5.21
CA CYS A 218 10.70 4.40 -5.14
C CYS A 218 10.52 4.99 -3.74
N PRO A 219 11.40 5.90 -3.30
CA PRO A 219 11.16 6.72 -2.12
C PRO A 219 9.81 7.46 -2.19
N THR A 220 9.18 7.70 -1.04
CA THR A 220 7.86 8.33 -0.95
C THR A 220 7.79 9.76 -1.50
N SER A 221 8.94 10.43 -1.66
CA SER A 221 9.06 11.77 -2.24
C SER A 221 9.29 11.79 -3.75
N THR A 222 9.35 10.64 -4.41
CA THR A 222 9.67 10.54 -5.83
C THR A 222 8.48 11.02 -6.68
N GLN A 223 8.63 12.21 -7.27
CA GLN A 223 7.66 12.79 -8.20
C GLN A 223 8.29 13.00 -9.58
N GLY A 224 7.54 12.70 -10.64
CA GLY A 224 8.01 12.94 -11.99
C GLY A 224 7.01 12.67 -13.09
N ARG A 225 7.37 13.14 -14.28
CA ARG A 225 6.70 12.89 -15.56
C ARG A 225 7.49 11.91 -16.42
N PHE A 226 8.80 11.84 -16.24
CA PHE A 226 9.68 10.97 -16.99
C PHE A 226 10.25 9.90 -16.08
N VAL A 227 10.25 8.65 -16.54
CA VAL A 227 10.93 7.53 -15.89
C VAL A 227 11.98 7.01 -16.85
N LYS A 228 13.22 6.91 -16.39
CA LYS A 228 14.37 6.45 -17.18
C LYS A 228 14.98 5.23 -16.52
N ILE A 229 15.25 4.21 -17.33
CA ILE A 229 15.97 3.00 -16.98
C ILE A 229 17.29 3.07 -17.72
N SER A 230 18.40 3.04 -17.01
CA SER A 230 19.74 3.08 -17.60
C SER A 230 20.63 2.00 -17.01
N LYS A 231 21.62 1.54 -17.78
CA LYS A 231 22.69 0.67 -17.27
C LYS A 231 24.04 1.13 -17.79
N THR A 232 25.10 0.53 -17.27
CA THR A 232 26.48 0.98 -17.49
C THR A 232 27.18 0.33 -18.68
N THR A 233 26.72 -0.83 -19.15
CA THR A 233 27.38 -1.60 -20.21
C THR A 233 26.40 -2.40 -21.07
N GLU A 234 26.87 -2.93 -22.20
CA GLU A 234 26.13 -3.83 -23.09
C GLU A 234 24.82 -3.26 -23.64
N PHE A 235 23.89 -4.14 -24.04
CA PHE A 235 22.58 -3.80 -24.56
C PHE A 235 21.57 -3.70 -23.42
N LEU A 236 20.57 -2.84 -23.60
CA LEU A 236 19.37 -2.80 -22.77
C LEU A 236 18.20 -3.37 -23.56
N ALA A 237 17.59 -4.42 -23.02
CA ALA A 237 16.39 -5.03 -23.57
C ALA A 237 15.36 -5.21 -22.44
N LEU A 238 14.17 -4.67 -22.65
CA LEU A 238 13.07 -4.63 -21.68
C LEU A 238 11.82 -5.13 -22.39
N CYS A 239 11.17 -6.17 -21.87
CA CYS A 239 9.98 -6.73 -22.50
C CYS A 239 8.72 -6.00 -22.09
N GLU A 240 8.62 -5.56 -20.84
CA GLU A 240 7.56 -4.66 -20.39
C GLU A 240 8.06 -3.84 -19.19
N VAL A 241 7.57 -2.61 -19.08
CA VAL A 241 7.87 -1.70 -17.97
C VAL A 241 6.55 -1.15 -17.44
N ASP A 242 6.19 -1.56 -16.23
CA ASP A 242 5.06 -0.99 -15.52
C ASP A 242 5.55 0.11 -14.56
N VAL A 243 4.86 1.24 -14.54
CA VAL A 243 5.06 2.26 -13.49
C VAL A 243 3.77 2.38 -12.72
N PHE A 244 3.89 2.51 -11.41
CA PHE A 244 2.77 2.69 -10.50
C PHE A 244 2.95 3.97 -9.69
N GLY A 245 1.84 4.66 -9.46
CA GLY A 245 1.81 5.92 -8.74
C GLY A 245 0.45 6.59 -8.87
N VAL A 246 0.33 7.74 -8.23
CA VAL A 246 -0.89 8.55 -8.24
C VAL A 246 -0.62 9.93 -8.85
N PRO A 247 -1.57 10.53 -9.59
CA PRO A 247 -1.42 11.89 -10.11
C PRO A 247 -1.13 12.91 -8.99
N VAL A 248 -0.35 13.94 -9.30
CA VAL A 248 -0.08 15.11 -8.43
C VAL A 248 -1.00 16.27 -8.78
#